data_AF-A0A519NYV4-F1
#
_entry.id   AF-A0A519NYV4-F1
#
_cell.length_a   1.000
_cell.length_b   1.000
_cell.length_c   1.000
_cell.angle_alpha   90.00
_cell.angle_beta   90.00
_cell.angle_gamma   90.00
#
_symmetry.space_group_name_H-M   'P 1'
#
loop_
_entity.id
_entity.type
_entity.pdbx_description
1 polymer ?
#
loop_
_entity_poly.entity_id
_entity_poly.type
_entity_poly.pdbx_seq_one_letter_code
_entity_poly.pdbx_strand_id
1 'polypeptide(L)' 'VEMFPTNIRYTSMSLPYHIGNGWFGGFLPTTAFAMVAATGNIFYGLWYPIIVALATVVLGFLLVKEGKDVDLNA' A
#
# COMPACT_ATOMS: atom_id res chain seq x y z
N VAL A 1 13.69 8.27 7.66
CA VAL A 1 13.89 8.63 6.24
C VAL A 1 12.70 9.46 5.83
N GLU A 2 12.81 10.77 5.96
CA GLU A 2 11.76 11.66 5.48
C GLU A 2 11.95 11.77 3.96
N MET A 3 10.90 11.49 3.18
CA MET A 3 10.99 11.52 1.70
C MET A 3 10.44 12.82 1.10
N PHE A 4 9.87 13.69 1.95
CA PHE A 4 9.16 14.89 1.53
C PHE A 4 9.65 16.13 2.32
N PRO A 5 9.72 17.31 1.67
CA PRO A 5 10.03 18.57 2.32
C PRO A 5 9.10 18.87 3.50
N THR A 6 9.60 19.61 4.49
CA THR A 6 8.92 19.83 5.77
C THR A 6 7.55 20.49 5.61
N ASN A 7 7.40 21.41 4.65
CA ASN A 7 6.17 22.16 4.39
C ASN A 7 4.99 21.32 3.85
N ILE A 8 5.26 20.23 3.12
CA ILE A 8 4.24 19.37 2.50
C ILE A 8 4.22 17.95 3.09
N ARG A 9 5.06 17.68 4.09
CA ARG A 9 5.28 16.35 4.66
C ARG A 9 3.99 15.65 5.09
N TYR A 10 3.14 16.34 5.84
CA TYR A 10 1.88 15.75 6.33
C TYR A 10 0.88 15.45 5.22
N THR A 11 0.69 16.38 4.28
CA THR A 11 -0.19 16.19 3.12
C THR A 11 0.32 15.09 2.19
N SER A 12 1.64 15.02 2.00
CA SER A 12 2.26 14.00 1.15
C SER A 12 2.22 12.61 1.77
N MET A 13 2.26 12.49 3.10
CA MET A 13 2.08 11.21 3.80
C MET A 13 0.61 10.79 3.89
N SER A 14 -0.34 11.72 3.99
CA SER A 14 -1.76 11.38 4.14
C SER A 14 -2.34 10.74 2.87
N LEU A 15 -1.93 11.19 1.69
CA LEU A 15 -2.40 10.65 0.41
C LEU A 15 -2.15 9.14 0.26
N PRO A 16 -0.90 8.63 0.35
CA PRO A 16 -0.64 7.19 0.28
C PRO A 16 -1.29 6.44 1.44
N TYR A 17 -1.42 7.04 2.63
CA TYR A 17 -2.12 6.43 3.76
C TYR A 17 -3.61 6.22 3.48
N HIS A 18 -4.30 7.23 2.94
CA HIS A 18 -5.72 7.14 2.61
C HIS A 18 -5.99 6.23 1.41
N ILE A 19 -5.11 6.23 0.40
CA ILE A 19 -5.23 5.29 -0.71
C ILE A 19 -4.96 3.87 -0.22
N GLY A 20 -3.90 3.67 0.57
CA GLY A 20 -3.55 2.42 1.23
C GLY A 20 -4.71 1.82 2.00
N ASN A 21 -5.20 2.55 2.99
CA ASN A 21 -6.24 2.08 3.89
C ASN A 21 -7.62 2.05 3.23
N GLY A 22 -7.93 3.06 2.40
CA GLY A 22 -9.23 3.20 1.77
C GLY A 22 -9.45 2.16 0.67
N TRP A 23 -8.55 2.09 -0.31
CA TRP A 23 -8.71 1.16 -1.42
C TRP A 23 -8.23 -0.23 -1.05
N PHE A 24 -6.94 -0.41 -0.76
CA PHE A 24 -6.40 -1.75 -0.56
C PHE A 24 -6.96 -2.40 0.71
N GLY A 25 -6.96 -1.68 1.83
CA GLY A 25 -7.53 -2.16 3.09
C GLY A 25 -9.06 -2.29 3.05
N GLY A 26 -9.77 -1.26 2.57
CA GLY A 26 -11.23 -1.22 2.56
C GLY A 26 -11.90 -2.24 1.65
N PHE A 27 -11.30 -2.56 0.50
CA PHE A 27 -11.83 -3.58 -0.41
C PHE A 27 -11.40 -5.01 -0.06
N LEU A 28 -10.50 -5.21 0.90
CA LEU A 28 -10.04 -6.54 1.29
C LEU A 28 -11.19 -7.45 1.74
N PRO A 29 -12.09 -7.06 2.67
CA PRO A 29 -13.13 -7.95 3.15
C PRO A 29 -14.12 -8.32 2.04
N THR A 30 -14.59 -7.33 1.27
CA THR A 30 -15.58 -7.54 0.21
C THR A 30 -15.02 -8.42 -0.91
N THR A 31 -13.77 -8.18 -1.33
CA THR A 31 -13.13 -9.00 -2.37
C THR A 31 -12.83 -10.40 -1.86
N ALA A 32 -12.31 -10.54 -0.63
CA ALA A 32 -12.04 -11.85 -0.03
C ALA A 32 -13.31 -12.69 0.09
N PHE A 33 -14.42 -12.11 0.57
CA PHE A 33 -15.70 -12.80 0.62
C PHE A 33 -16.20 -13.21 -0.76
N ALA A 34 -16.14 -12.32 -1.76
CA ALA A 34 -16.56 -12.64 -3.12
C ALA A 34 -15.73 -13.79 -3.72
N MET A 35 -14.41 -13.78 -3.49
CA MET A 35 -13.49 -14.84 -3.92
C MET A 35 -13.79 -16.19 -3.28
N VAL A 36 -14.03 -16.22 -1.96
CA VAL A 36 -14.42 -17.44 -1.25
C VAL A 36 -15.77 -17.94 -1.74
N ALA A 37 -16.76 -17.05 -1.91
CA ALA A 37 -18.09 -17.41 -2.40
C ALA A 37 -18.05 -17.97 -3.84
N ALA A 38 -17.23 -17.40 -4.72
CA ALA A 38 -17.10 -17.85 -6.10
C ALA A 38 -16.35 -19.17 -6.25
N THR A 39 -15.40 -19.47 -5.36
CA THR A 39 -14.56 -20.68 -5.45
C THR A 39 -14.97 -21.81 -4.51
N GLY A 40 -15.77 -21.52 -3.48
CA GLY A 40 -16.09 -22.46 -2.41
C GLY A 40 -14.93 -22.76 -1.45
N ASN A 41 -13.74 -22.20 -1.68
CA ASN A 41 -12.56 -22.41 -0.85
C ASN A 41 -12.36 -21.22 0.10
N ILE A 42 -12.48 -21.48 1.40
CA ILE A 42 -12.34 -20.47 2.48
C ILE A 42 -10.98 -19.77 2.49
N PHE A 43 -9.93 -20.41 1.96
CA PHE A 43 -8.59 -19.84 1.89
C PHE A 43 -8.36 -18.98 0.65
N TYR A 44 -9.27 -19.01 -0.34
CA TYR A 44 -9.03 -18.31 -1.61
C TYR A 44 -8.98 -16.79 -1.44
N GLY A 45 -9.69 -16.25 -0.44
CA GLY A 45 -9.62 -14.83 -0.08
C GLY A 45 -8.23 -14.35 0.35
N LEU A 46 -7.33 -15.25 0.77
CA LEU A 46 -5.95 -14.90 1.15
C LEU A 46 -5.12 -14.40 -0.03
N TRP A 47 -5.49 -14.75 -1.26
CA TRP A 47 -4.79 -14.28 -2.45
C TRP A 47 -4.81 -12.76 -2.59
N TYR A 48 -5.87 -12.09 -2.15
CA TYR A 48 -5.96 -10.62 -2.22
C TYR A 48 -4.82 -9.93 -1.45
N PRO A 49 -4.66 -10.11 -0.12
CA PRO A 49 -3.56 -9.48 0.60
C PRO A 49 -2.19 -9.98 0.17
N ILE A 50 -2.04 -11.25 -0.25
CA ILE A 50 -0.77 -11.79 -0.74
C ILE A 50 -0.32 -11.05 -1.99
N ILE A 51 -1.19 -10.87 -2.98
CA ILE A 51 -0.87 -10.17 -4.23
C ILE A 51 -0.54 -8.71 -3.94
N VAL A 52 -1.31 -8.03 -3.09
CA VAL A 52 -1.06 -6.62 -2.71
C VAL A 52 0.30 -6.48 -2.01
N ALA A 53 0.64 -7.40 -1.10
CA ALA A 53 1.93 -7.40 -0.42
C ALA A 53 3.10 -7.63 -1.39
N LEU A 54 3.00 -8.61 -2.28
CA LEU A 54 4.02 -8.86 -3.31
C LEU A 54 4.18 -7.67 -4.25
N ALA A 55 3.09 -7.06 -4.70
CA ALA A 55 3.12 -5.84 -5.51
C ALA A 55 3.82 -4.69 -4.76
N THR A 56 3.57 -4.55 -3.47
CA THR A 56 4.22 -3.53 -2.62
C THR A 56 5.72 -3.76 -2.55
N VAL A 57 6.18 -5.00 -2.39
CA VAL A 57 7.61 -5.33 -2.40
C VAL A 57 8.25 -5.03 -3.75
N VAL A 58 7.61 -5.42 -4.85
CA VAL A 58 8.15 -5.18 -6.21
C VAL A 58 8.22 -3.68 -6.51
N LEU A 59 7.14 -2.94 -6.25
CA LEU A 59 7.10 -1.49 -6.46
C LEU A 59 8.06 -0.76 -5.52
N GLY A 60 8.16 -1.20 -4.27
CA GLY A 60 9.12 -0.68 -3.30
C GLY A 60 10.55 -0.85 -3.78
N PHE A 61 10.89 -2.05 -4.24
CA PHE A 61 12.22 -2.36 -4.74
C PHE A 61 12.61 -1.59 -6.01
N LEU A 62 11.65 -1.37 -6.92
CA LEU A 62 11.92 -0.70 -8.21
C LEU A 62 11.81 0.82 -8.16
N LEU A 63 10.90 1.37 -7.35
CA LEU A 63 10.50 2.79 -7.43
C LEU A 63 10.93 3.61 -6.21
N VAL A 64 11.11 2.99 -5.03
CA VAL A 64 11.53 3.73 -3.84
C VAL A 64 13.02 4.00 -3.92
N LYS A 65 13.38 5.28 -3.91
CA LYS A 65 14.77 5.74 -3.90
C LYS A 65 15.29 5.85 -2.48
N GLU A 66 16.60 5.67 -2.33
CA GLU A 66 17.29 5.95 -1.08
C GLU A 66 17.16 7.44 -0.72
N GLY A 67 16.73 7.72 0.50
CA GLY A 67 16.49 9.07 1.01
C GLY A 67 17.56 9.56 1.99
N LYS A 68 18.61 8.76 2.21
CA LYS A 68 19.74 9.14 3.05
C LYS A 68 20.48 10.35 2.42
N ASP A 69 20.76 11.36 3.25
CA ASP A 69 21.50 12.59 2.92
C ASP A 69 20.78 13.57 1.96
N VAL A 70 19.47 13.41 1.74
CA VAL A 70 18.66 14.41 1.03
C VAL A 70 18.32 15.58 1.97
N ASP A 71 18.57 16.82 1.55
CA ASP A 71 18.14 18.01 2.29
C ASP A 71 16.64 18.26 2.09
N LEU A 72 15.91 18.36 3.19
CA LEU A 72 14.44 18.46 3.24
C LEU A 72 13.96 19.75 3.91
N ASN A 73 14.89 20.65 4.24
CA ASN A 73 14.65 21.89 4.99
C ASN A 73 14.42 23.13 4.10
N ALA A 74 14.38 22.95 2.77
CA ALA A 74 14.02 24.01 1.82
C ALA A 74 12.55 24.44 1.93
#